data_AF-A0A522UFS5-F1
#
_entry.id   AF-A0A522UFS5-F1
#
_cell.length_a   1.000
_cell.length_b   1.000
_cell.length_c   1.000
_cell.angle_alpha   90.00
_cell.angle_beta   90.00
_cell.angle_gamma   90.00
#
_symmetry.space_group_name_H-M   'P 1'
#
loop_
_entity.id
_entity.type
_entity.pdbx_description
1 polymer ?
#
loop_
_entity_poly.entity_id
_entity_poly.type
_entity_poly.pdbx_seq_one_letter_code
_entity_poly.pdbx_strand_id
1 'polypeptide(L)'
;MDQQSPFMCASHTKEYIGAIFVGALIGACASYFYLRQAPAGAENTYQAGFDAARKLVEKSSVGPMLQATADMRAISGTVTAISGNRITIHTQSMDPFLDPSLLDRNIIVSGDTNIISLSQKDQKVMQAEMEEFMKRVQSGESMTQAVAAPEPFTRTKVSISDITVGAMVNVTATENIKTMKEFTASEIQVTPMLGNIVTPQIPPVTK
;
A
#
# COMPACT_ATOMS: atom_id res chain seq x y z
N MET A 1 -84.00 43.79 49.21
CA MET A 1 -83.09 43.19 50.21
C MET A 1 -82.55 41.92 49.58
N ASP A 2 -81.24 41.76 49.71
CA ASP A 2 -80.40 40.57 49.45
C ASP A 2 -80.16 40.14 47.98
N GLN A 3 -79.01 39.61 47.54
CA GLN A 3 -77.59 39.61 47.96
C GLN A 3 -76.80 38.81 46.88
N GLN A 4 -75.63 39.30 46.45
CA GLN A 4 -74.44 38.60 45.91
C GLN A 4 -74.46 37.66 44.66
N SER A 5 -73.73 38.12 43.63
CA SER A 5 -72.51 37.55 43.00
C SER A 5 -72.52 36.26 42.12
N PRO A 6 -71.66 36.21 41.09
CA PRO A 6 -71.58 35.13 40.09
C PRO A 6 -70.77 33.91 40.54
N PHE A 7 -71.22 32.71 40.17
CA PHE A 7 -70.45 31.47 40.30
C PHE A 7 -69.28 31.44 39.30
N MET A 8 -68.09 31.73 39.81
CA MET A 8 -66.82 31.29 39.23
C MET A 8 -66.69 29.77 39.43
N CYS A 9 -66.58 28.99 38.35
CA CYS A 9 -66.15 27.59 38.44
C CYS A 9 -64.63 27.52 38.54
N ALA A 10 -64.17 26.82 39.59
CA ALA A 10 -62.78 26.73 40.03
C ALA A 10 -61.91 25.85 39.12
N SER A 11 -60.62 26.19 39.13
CA SER A 11 -59.54 25.59 38.35
C SER A 11 -59.21 24.14 38.75
N HIS A 12 -59.34 23.19 37.83
CA HIS A 12 -58.79 21.82 37.96
C HIS A 12 -57.31 21.71 37.52
N THR A 13 -56.52 22.78 37.68
CA THR A 13 -55.12 22.83 37.22
C THR A 13 -54.14 22.13 38.16
N LYS A 14 -54.55 21.80 39.40
CA LYS A 14 -53.64 21.29 40.44
C LYS A 14 -53.45 19.77 40.44
N GLU A 15 -54.39 19.00 39.89
CA GLU A 15 -54.32 17.53 39.93
C GLU A 15 -53.45 16.92 38.81
N TYR A 16 -53.33 17.59 37.67
CA TYR A 16 -52.49 17.10 36.56
C TYR A 16 -50.98 17.36 36.74
N ILE A 17 -50.61 18.38 37.53
CA ILE A 17 -49.20 18.72 37.74
C ILE A 17 -48.50 17.63 38.57
N GLY A 18 -49.16 17.07 39.58
CA GLY A 18 -48.60 16.00 40.43
C GLY A 18 -48.29 14.71 39.66
N ALA A 19 -49.17 14.31 38.72
CA ALA A 19 -48.99 13.09 37.93
C ALA A 19 -47.84 13.21 36.90
N ILE A 20 -47.62 14.40 36.33
CA ILE A 20 -46.55 14.64 35.36
C ILE A 20 -45.16 14.57 36.04
N PHE A 21 -45.02 15.10 37.26
CA PHE A 21 -43.74 15.05 37.98
C PHE A 21 -43.34 13.63 38.41
N VAL A 22 -44.32 12.80 38.83
CA VAL A 22 -44.04 11.39 39.20
C VAL A 22 -43.69 10.56 37.97
N GLY A 23 -44.39 10.74 36.84
CA GLY A 23 -44.07 10.08 35.57
C GLY A 23 -42.68 10.47 35.03
N ALA A 24 -42.31 11.76 35.12
CA ALA A 24 -41.00 12.24 34.69
C ALA A 24 -39.85 11.72 35.59
N LEU A 25 -40.07 11.59 36.89
CA LEU A 25 -39.07 11.05 37.83
C LEU A 25 -38.83 9.55 37.63
N ILE A 26 -39.89 8.76 37.39
CA ILE A 26 -39.75 7.32 37.12
C ILE A 26 -39.11 7.09 35.74
N GLY A 27 -39.50 7.87 34.72
CA GLY A 27 -38.89 7.82 33.39
C GLY A 27 -37.40 8.15 33.39
N ALA A 28 -37.00 9.20 34.12
CA ALA A 28 -35.59 9.62 34.24
C ALA A 28 -34.74 8.58 35.00
N CYS A 29 -35.29 7.97 36.06
CA CYS A 29 -34.60 6.90 36.80
C CYS A 29 -34.47 5.62 35.97
N ALA A 30 -35.53 5.19 35.25
CA ALA A 30 -35.48 4.02 34.39
C ALA A 30 -34.48 4.21 33.23
N SER A 31 -34.44 5.38 32.59
CA SER A 31 -33.45 5.69 31.55
C SER A 31 -32.02 5.79 32.09
N TYR A 32 -31.83 6.32 33.31
CA TYR A 32 -30.50 6.41 33.92
C TYR A 32 -29.94 5.03 34.29
N PHE A 33 -30.78 4.11 34.77
CA PHE A 33 -30.37 2.73 35.04
C PHE A 33 -30.16 1.91 33.75
N TYR A 34 -30.99 2.09 32.72
CA TYR A 34 -30.82 1.41 31.43
C TYR A 34 -29.59 1.93 30.64
N LEU A 35 -29.33 3.25 30.64
CA LEU A 35 -28.10 3.80 30.03
C LEU A 35 -26.83 3.46 30.81
N ARG A 36 -26.90 3.22 32.13
CA ARG A 36 -25.74 2.72 32.91
C ARG A 36 -25.47 1.23 32.74
N GLN A 37 -26.47 0.45 32.30
CA GLN A 37 -26.30 -0.97 31.97
C GLN A 37 -25.94 -1.22 30.50
N ALA A 38 -25.92 -0.18 29.65
CA ALA A 38 -25.19 -0.26 28.40
C ALA A 38 -23.71 -0.46 28.77
N PRO A 39 -23.07 -1.59 28.40
CA PRO A 39 -21.68 -1.80 28.72
C PRO A 39 -20.87 -0.67 28.09
N ALA A 40 -20.27 0.17 28.93
CA ALA A 40 -19.39 1.26 28.58
C ALA A 40 -18.04 0.76 28.00
N GLY A 41 -18.08 -0.24 27.12
CA GLY A 41 -16.92 -0.99 26.66
C GLY A 41 -16.98 -1.45 25.21
N ALA A 42 -17.98 -1.05 24.43
CA ALA A 42 -18.07 -1.41 23.01
C ALA A 42 -16.92 -0.83 22.15
N GLU A 43 -16.29 0.26 22.60
CA GLU A 43 -15.13 0.85 21.90
C GLU A 43 -13.83 0.05 22.13
N ASN A 44 -13.72 -0.71 23.22
CA ASN A 44 -12.50 -1.46 23.57
C ASN A 44 -12.52 -2.93 23.13
N THR A 45 -13.68 -3.53 22.84
CA THR A 45 -13.77 -4.95 22.48
C THR A 45 -13.32 -5.22 21.05
N TYR A 46 -13.62 -4.33 20.10
CA TYR A 46 -13.14 -4.44 18.73
C TYR A 46 -11.62 -4.25 18.65
N GLN A 47 -11.10 -3.20 19.29
CA GLN A 47 -9.67 -2.92 19.35
C GLN A 47 -8.91 -4.09 20.00
N ALA A 48 -9.39 -4.58 21.14
CA ALA A 48 -8.79 -5.73 21.82
C ALA A 48 -8.84 -7.02 20.99
N GLY A 49 -9.93 -7.25 20.26
CA GLY A 49 -10.07 -8.39 19.34
C GLY A 49 -9.11 -8.31 18.16
N PHE A 50 -8.99 -7.12 17.55
CA PHE A 50 -8.04 -6.84 16.47
C PHE A 50 -6.59 -7.03 16.93
N ASP A 51 -6.23 -6.48 18.10
CA ASP A 51 -4.88 -6.62 18.67
C ASP A 51 -4.56 -8.07 19.04
N ALA A 52 -5.55 -8.83 19.54
CA ALA A 52 -5.39 -10.26 19.82
C ALA A 52 -5.17 -11.07 18.53
N ALA A 53 -5.95 -10.81 17.48
CA ALA A 53 -5.78 -11.44 16.17
C ALA A 53 -4.41 -11.09 15.55
N ARG A 54 -4.00 -9.82 15.62
CA ARG A 54 -2.68 -9.36 15.17
C ARG A 54 -1.55 -10.10 15.88
N LYS A 55 -1.62 -10.22 17.21
CA LYS A 55 -0.63 -10.97 18.00
C LYS A 55 -0.59 -12.46 17.65
N LEU A 56 -1.72 -13.07 17.30
CA LEU A 56 -1.77 -14.47 16.86
C LEU A 56 -1.08 -14.65 15.50
N VAL A 57 -1.32 -13.72 14.57
CA VAL A 57 -0.64 -13.71 13.27
C VAL A 57 0.86 -13.52 13.44
N GLU A 58 1.29 -12.55 14.26
CA GLU A 58 2.71 -12.29 14.56
C GLU A 58 3.42 -13.51 15.17
N LYS A 59 2.73 -14.30 16.00
CA LYS A 59 3.26 -15.51 16.63
C LYS A 59 3.20 -16.76 15.76
N SER A 60 2.50 -16.71 14.62
CA SER A 60 2.36 -17.84 13.71
C SER A 60 3.58 -17.99 12.79
N SER A 61 3.72 -19.15 12.15
CA SER A 61 4.76 -19.41 11.14
C SER A 61 4.68 -18.50 9.91
N VAL A 62 3.53 -17.85 9.68
CA VAL A 62 3.35 -16.85 8.61
C VAL A 62 3.56 -15.41 9.09
N GLY A 63 3.73 -15.20 10.40
CA GLY A 63 3.95 -13.87 10.99
C GLY A 63 5.13 -13.13 10.37
N PRO A 64 6.33 -13.73 10.26
CA PRO A 64 7.47 -13.08 9.59
C PRO A 64 7.25 -12.78 8.11
N MET A 65 6.41 -13.55 7.42
CA MET A 65 6.05 -13.31 6.01
C MET A 65 5.05 -12.16 5.86
N LEU A 66 4.23 -11.91 6.87
CA LEU A 66 3.21 -10.85 6.91
C LEU A 66 3.69 -9.58 7.62
N GLN A 67 4.82 -9.63 8.32
CA GLN A 67 5.41 -8.44 8.94
C GLN A 67 6.02 -7.55 7.87
N ALA A 68 5.35 -6.43 7.58
CA ALA A 68 5.94 -5.35 6.81
C ALA A 68 7.21 -4.86 7.50
N THR A 69 8.36 -4.94 6.83
CA THR A 69 9.67 -4.51 7.34
C THR A 69 9.59 -3.10 7.93
N ALA A 70 10.35 -2.82 8.98
CA ALA A 70 10.35 -1.50 9.62
C ALA A 70 10.79 -0.39 8.65
N ASP A 71 11.69 -0.73 7.73
CA ASP A 71 12.17 0.12 6.65
C ASP A 71 11.81 -0.51 5.30
N MET A 72 11.20 0.27 4.42
CA MET A 72 10.90 -0.11 3.05
C MET A 72 11.46 0.98 2.15
N ARG A 73 12.45 0.64 1.33
CA ARG A 73 13.10 1.59 0.40
C ARG A 73 12.97 1.21 -1.06
N ALA A 74 12.40 0.03 -1.32
CA ALA A 74 12.15 -0.47 -2.66
C ALA A 74 10.72 -0.97 -2.74
N ILE A 75 10.08 -0.76 -3.89
CA ILE A 75 8.74 -1.25 -4.17
C ILE A 75 8.61 -1.61 -5.65
N SER A 76 7.94 -2.73 -5.91
CA SER A 76 7.64 -3.19 -7.26
C SER A 76 6.17 -2.96 -7.58
N GLY A 77 5.88 -2.57 -8.81
CA GLY A 77 4.52 -2.32 -9.26
C GLY A 77 4.39 -2.26 -10.78
N THR A 78 3.15 -2.13 -11.23
CA THR A 78 2.82 -1.91 -12.64
C THR A 78 2.51 -0.44 -12.87
N VAL A 79 3.06 0.16 -13.91
CA VAL A 79 2.79 1.55 -14.26
C VAL A 79 1.33 1.68 -14.73
N THR A 80 0.54 2.52 -14.07
CA THR A 80 -0.87 2.78 -14.42
C THR A 80 -1.09 4.13 -15.08
N ALA A 81 -0.23 5.11 -14.80
CA ALA A 81 -0.28 6.43 -15.44
C ALA A 81 1.11 7.08 -15.48
N ILE A 82 1.31 7.95 -16.47
CA ILE A 82 2.51 8.78 -16.61
C ILE A 82 2.05 10.21 -16.92
N SER A 83 2.52 11.17 -16.13
CA SER A 83 2.18 12.59 -16.26
C SER A 83 3.41 13.45 -16.02
N GLY A 84 4.08 13.84 -17.11
CA GLY A 84 5.32 14.62 -17.02
C GLY A 84 6.40 13.83 -16.31
N ASN A 85 6.84 14.32 -15.14
CA ASN A 85 7.85 13.65 -14.30
C ASN A 85 7.25 12.76 -13.19
N ARG A 86 5.94 12.51 -13.22
CA ARG A 86 5.25 11.65 -12.26
C ARG A 86 4.82 10.34 -12.92
N ILE A 87 5.09 9.23 -12.24
CA ILE A 87 4.66 7.89 -12.64
C ILE A 87 3.74 7.36 -11.54
N THR A 88 2.52 6.96 -11.86
CA THR A 88 1.67 6.24 -10.91
C THR A 88 1.90 4.75 -11.11
N ILE A 89 2.19 4.05 -10.01
CA ILE A 89 2.33 2.60 -9.98
C ILE A 89 1.25 1.97 -9.12
N HIS A 90 0.76 0.83 -9.55
CA HIS A 90 -0.09 -0.04 -8.76
C HIS A 90 0.74 -1.21 -8.22
N THR A 91 0.65 -1.43 -6.92
CA THR A 91 1.45 -2.40 -6.17
C THR A 91 0.55 -3.50 -5.63
N GLN A 92 1.08 -4.72 -5.50
CA GLN A 92 0.36 -5.83 -4.91
C GLN A 92 0.95 -6.11 -3.52
N SER A 93 0.10 -6.26 -2.52
CA SER A 93 0.51 -6.58 -1.16
C SER A 93 -0.21 -7.83 -0.67
N MET A 94 0.54 -8.68 0.04
CA MET A 94 0.00 -9.80 0.80
C MET A 94 -0.32 -9.43 2.26
N ASP A 95 0.07 -8.23 2.70
CA ASP A 95 -0.22 -7.73 4.05
C ASP A 95 -1.71 -7.32 4.14
N PRO A 96 -2.54 -8.03 4.92
CA PRO A 96 -3.96 -7.72 5.06
C PRO A 96 -4.20 -6.45 5.90
N PHE A 97 -3.17 -5.90 6.54
CA PHE A 97 -3.24 -4.69 7.36
C PHE A 97 -2.69 -3.45 6.64
N LEU A 98 -2.24 -3.58 5.39
CA LEU A 98 -1.81 -2.45 4.58
C LEU A 98 -3.02 -1.54 4.27
N ASP A 99 -2.84 -0.23 4.41
CA ASP A 99 -3.84 0.74 3.93
C ASP A 99 -4.02 0.59 2.41
N PRO A 100 -5.24 0.25 1.92
CA PRO A 100 -5.51 0.13 0.48
C PRO A 100 -5.17 1.39 -0.32
N SER A 101 -5.17 2.57 0.31
CA SER A 101 -4.79 3.84 -0.32
C SER A 101 -3.32 3.89 -0.76
N LEU A 102 -2.50 2.98 -0.24
CA LEU A 102 -1.07 2.83 -0.55
C LEU A 102 -0.79 1.81 -1.66
N LEU A 103 -1.81 1.17 -2.23
CA LEU A 103 -1.63 0.29 -3.39
C LEU A 103 -1.28 1.10 -4.65
N ASP A 104 -1.88 2.28 -4.80
CA ASP A 104 -1.56 3.24 -5.85
C ASP A 104 -0.65 4.34 -5.33
N ARG A 105 0.57 4.43 -5.87
CA ARG A 105 1.60 5.38 -5.43
C ARG A 105 2.12 6.21 -6.59
N ASN A 106 2.41 7.48 -6.29
CA ASN A 106 3.00 8.42 -7.22
C ASN A 106 4.50 8.50 -7.00
N ILE A 107 5.25 8.25 -8.06
CA ILE A 107 6.70 8.29 -8.07
C ILE A 107 7.12 9.56 -8.79
N ILE A 108 7.86 10.42 -8.10
CA ILE A 108 8.48 11.60 -8.68
C ILE A 108 9.84 11.19 -9.26
N VAL A 109 10.03 11.47 -10.53
CA VAL A 109 11.31 11.33 -11.23
C VAL A 109 12.00 12.68 -11.22
N SER A 110 13.15 12.75 -10.54
CA SER A 110 14.01 13.93 -10.54
C SER A 110 15.13 13.78 -11.58
N GLY A 111 15.91 14.84 -11.80
CA GLY A 111 17.07 14.78 -12.71
C GLY A 111 18.15 13.79 -12.26
N ASP A 112 18.19 13.46 -10.97
CA ASP A 112 19.16 12.56 -10.37
C ASP A 112 18.68 11.09 -10.34
N THR A 113 17.42 10.83 -10.72
CA THR A 113 16.86 9.48 -10.76
C THR A 113 17.57 8.65 -11.85
N ASN A 114 18.19 7.54 -11.44
CA ASN A 114 18.78 6.59 -12.38
C ASN A 114 17.69 5.69 -12.97
N ILE A 115 17.42 5.75 -14.27
CA ILE A 115 16.43 4.88 -14.92
C ILE A 115 17.15 3.87 -15.80
N ILE A 116 16.91 2.58 -15.54
CA ILE A 116 17.49 1.49 -16.29
C ILE A 116 16.39 0.57 -16.84
N SER A 117 16.53 0.16 -18.09
CA SER A 117 15.72 -0.89 -18.70
C SER A 117 16.46 -2.21 -18.62
N LEU A 118 15.75 -3.25 -18.18
CA LEU A 118 16.22 -4.63 -18.18
C LEU A 118 15.63 -5.33 -19.41
N SER A 119 16.50 -5.73 -20.32
CA SER A 119 16.13 -6.54 -21.48
C SER A 119 16.74 -7.94 -21.35
N GLN A 120 15.96 -8.97 -21.65
CA GLN A 120 16.48 -10.33 -21.67
C GLN A 120 17.49 -10.46 -22.81
N LYS A 121 18.65 -11.05 -22.52
CA LYS A 121 19.63 -11.35 -23.58
C LYS A 121 19.04 -12.37 -24.55
N ASP A 122 19.46 -12.27 -25.81
CA ASP A 122 19.13 -13.29 -26.82
C ASP A 122 19.62 -14.66 -26.37
N GLN A 123 18.80 -15.68 -26.57
CA GLN A 123 19.07 -17.03 -26.08
C GLN A 123 20.37 -17.61 -26.67
N LYS A 124 20.72 -17.28 -27.92
CA LYS A 124 21.95 -17.75 -28.56
C LYS A 124 23.18 -17.08 -27.96
N VAL A 125 23.09 -15.78 -27.65
CA VAL A 125 24.16 -15.04 -26.97
C VAL A 125 24.39 -15.62 -25.58
N MET A 126 23.32 -15.87 -24.82
CA MET A 126 23.41 -16.47 -23.50
C MET A 126 23.98 -17.89 -23.53
N GLN A 127 23.59 -18.72 -24.51
CA GLN A 127 24.16 -20.06 -24.69
C GLN A 127 25.66 -20.00 -24.99
N ALA A 128 26.08 -19.11 -25.89
CA ALA A 128 27.50 -18.93 -26.22
C ALA A 128 28.32 -18.48 -24.99
N GLU A 129 27.83 -17.49 -24.23
CA GLU A 129 28.49 -17.03 -23.00
C GLU A 129 28.57 -18.16 -21.95
N MET A 130 27.53 -18.99 -21.83
CA MET A 130 27.51 -20.13 -20.91
C MET A 130 28.48 -21.24 -21.32
N GLU A 131 28.58 -21.55 -22.61
CA GLU A 131 29.55 -22.52 -23.12
C GLU A 131 30.98 -22.06 -22.91
N GLU A 132 31.27 -20.77 -23.15
CA GLU A 132 32.58 -20.18 -22.87
C GLU A 132 32.91 -20.16 -21.38
N PHE A 133 31.92 -19.86 -20.54
CA PHE A 133 32.06 -19.93 -19.09
C PHE A 133 32.39 -21.35 -18.62
N MET A 134 31.63 -22.35 -19.08
CA MET A 134 31.87 -23.76 -18.76
C MET A 134 33.25 -24.24 -19.23
N LYS A 135 33.68 -23.83 -20.43
CA LYS A 135 35.03 -24.15 -20.94
C LYS A 135 36.13 -23.56 -20.06
N ARG A 136 35.98 -22.30 -19.63
CA ARG A 136 36.95 -21.61 -18.73
C ARG A 136 37.00 -22.21 -17.32
N VAL A 137 35.84 -22.62 -16.79
CA VAL A 137 35.76 -23.32 -15.50
C VAL A 137 36.42 -24.72 -15.58
N GLN A 138 36.18 -25.44 -16.68
CA GLN A 138 36.75 -26.78 -16.89
C GLN A 138 38.25 -26.76 -17.20
N SER A 139 38.77 -25.71 -17.85
CA SER A 139 40.19 -25.57 -18.20
C SER A 139 41.08 -25.18 -17.02
N GLY A 140 40.50 -24.80 -15.87
CA GLY A 140 41.27 -24.40 -14.68
C GLY A 140 42.04 -23.09 -14.86
N GLU A 141 41.69 -22.26 -15.86
CA GLU A 141 42.29 -20.95 -16.06
C GLU A 141 41.98 -20.04 -14.85
N SER A 142 42.99 -19.94 -13.98
CA SER A 142 43.18 -19.02 -12.84
C SER A 142 41.92 -18.43 -12.19
N MET A 143 41.59 -18.98 -11.02
CA MET A 143 40.69 -18.44 -9.99
C MET A 143 41.14 -17.09 -9.38
N THR A 144 42.06 -16.34 -10.03
CA THR A 144 42.52 -15.02 -9.55
C THR A 144 41.64 -13.87 -10.08
N GLN A 145 40.91 -14.10 -11.16
CA GLN A 145 39.71 -13.33 -11.49
C GLN A 145 38.54 -14.30 -11.44
N ALA A 146 37.64 -14.13 -10.48
CA ALA A 146 36.39 -14.87 -10.45
C ALA A 146 35.74 -14.75 -11.83
N VAL A 147 35.75 -15.83 -12.61
CA VAL A 147 35.05 -15.86 -13.90
C VAL A 147 33.60 -15.56 -13.56
N ALA A 148 33.12 -14.39 -13.96
CA ALA A 148 31.76 -13.98 -13.62
C ALA A 148 30.78 -14.84 -14.41
N ALA A 149 29.77 -15.36 -13.73
CA ALA A 149 28.68 -16.06 -14.39
C ALA A 149 27.99 -15.11 -15.39
N PRO A 150 27.58 -15.60 -16.58
CA PRO A 150 26.84 -14.78 -17.54
C PRO A 150 25.57 -14.19 -16.92
N GLU A 151 25.41 -12.87 -17.01
CA GLU A 151 24.18 -12.20 -16.57
C GLU A 151 23.07 -12.39 -17.62
N PRO A 152 21.84 -12.77 -17.21
CA PRO A 152 20.74 -13.06 -18.14
C PRO A 152 20.07 -11.82 -18.74
N PHE A 153 20.37 -10.63 -18.21
CA PHE A 153 19.78 -9.37 -18.63
C PHE A 153 20.85 -8.37 -19.04
N THR A 154 20.53 -7.56 -20.05
CA THR A 154 21.28 -6.36 -20.38
C THR A 154 20.63 -5.16 -19.71
N ARG A 155 21.44 -4.32 -19.06
CA ARG A 155 21.01 -3.06 -18.45
C ARG A 155 21.32 -1.92 -19.40
N THR A 156 20.31 -1.14 -19.76
CA THR A 156 20.49 0.04 -20.60
C THR A 156 19.92 1.25 -19.89
N LYS A 157 20.69 2.34 -19.82
CA LYS A 157 20.18 3.61 -19.28
C LYS A 157 19.12 4.16 -20.22
N VAL A 158 17.95 4.47 -19.68
CA VAL A 158 16.81 5.00 -20.44
C VAL A 158 16.28 6.27 -19.79
N SER A 159 15.32 6.91 -20.44
CA SER A 159 14.63 8.11 -19.97
C SER A 159 13.21 7.77 -19.50
N ILE A 160 12.55 8.72 -18.83
CA ILE A 160 11.15 8.55 -18.43
C ILE A 160 10.21 8.35 -19.62
N SER A 161 10.53 8.91 -20.79
CA SER A 161 9.74 8.73 -22.02
C SER A 161 9.79 7.31 -22.57
N ASP A 162 10.77 6.51 -22.17
CA ASP A 162 10.87 5.10 -22.57
C ASP A 162 10.01 4.18 -21.68
N ILE A 163 9.45 4.71 -20.59
CA ILE A 163 8.54 3.98 -19.69
C ILE A 163 7.13 4.04 -20.29
N THR A 164 6.49 2.88 -20.40
CA THR A 164 5.11 2.79 -20.91
C THR A 164 4.14 2.36 -19.82
N VAL A 165 2.90 2.81 -19.91
CA VAL A 165 1.80 2.26 -19.10
C VAL A 165 1.71 0.75 -19.33
N GLY A 166 1.51 -0.01 -18.25
CA GLY A 166 1.55 -1.47 -18.24
C GLY A 166 2.93 -2.09 -18.01
N ALA A 167 4.02 -1.32 -18.10
CA ALA A 167 5.35 -1.83 -17.78
C ALA A 167 5.46 -2.17 -16.28
N MET A 168 6.25 -3.20 -15.97
CA MET A 168 6.59 -3.52 -14.59
C MET A 168 7.83 -2.72 -14.19
N VAL A 169 7.80 -2.11 -13.01
CA VAL A 169 8.92 -1.32 -12.49
C VAL A 169 9.26 -1.75 -11.08
N ASN A 170 10.55 -1.71 -10.78
CA ASN A 170 11.08 -1.77 -9.42
C ASN A 170 11.69 -0.41 -9.08
N VAL A 171 11.12 0.26 -8.10
CA VAL A 171 11.46 1.63 -7.73
C VAL A 171 12.19 1.61 -6.40
N THR A 172 13.36 2.22 -6.35
CA THR A 172 14.15 2.41 -5.13
C THR A 172 14.19 3.89 -4.75
N ALA A 173 14.15 4.17 -3.46
CA ALA A 173 14.25 5.50 -2.87
C ALA A 173 15.33 5.53 -1.77
N THR A 174 15.84 6.73 -1.47
CA THR A 174 16.81 6.92 -0.38
C THR A 174 16.13 6.89 1.00
N GLU A 175 14.90 7.37 1.07
CA GLU A 175 14.09 7.46 2.29
C GLU A 175 13.21 6.21 2.50
N ASN A 176 12.67 6.07 3.72
CA ASN A 176 11.72 5.02 4.04
C ASN A 176 10.34 5.38 3.47
N ILE A 177 9.91 4.63 2.46
CA ILE A 177 8.68 4.86 1.69
C ILE A 177 7.49 4.04 2.20
N LYS A 178 7.60 3.30 3.32
CA LYS A 178 6.56 2.37 3.82
C LYS A 178 5.15 2.95 3.78
N THR A 179 4.96 4.16 4.31
CA THR A 179 3.65 4.83 4.44
C THR A 179 3.45 5.98 3.45
N MET A 180 4.36 6.15 2.49
CA MET A 180 4.34 7.30 1.58
C MET A 180 3.53 7.02 0.30
N LYS A 181 2.53 7.85 0.02
CA LYS A 181 1.77 7.78 -1.23
C LYS A 181 2.48 8.45 -2.40
N GLU A 182 3.31 9.45 -2.11
CA GLU A 182 4.15 10.14 -3.08
C GLU A 182 5.59 10.22 -2.55
N PHE A 183 6.57 9.92 -3.38
CA PHE A 183 8.00 10.00 -3.02
C PHE A 183 8.89 10.13 -4.25
N THR A 184 10.15 10.54 -4.05
CA THR A 184 11.14 10.69 -5.13
C THR A 184 11.97 9.43 -5.28
N ALA A 185 12.10 8.92 -6.52
CA ALA A 185 12.92 7.75 -6.79
C ALA A 185 14.41 8.12 -6.92
N SER A 186 15.28 7.30 -6.33
CA SER A 186 16.71 7.30 -6.60
C SER A 186 17.05 6.41 -7.80
N GLU A 187 16.34 5.29 -7.97
CA GLU A 187 16.51 4.38 -9.10
C GLU A 187 15.17 3.77 -9.54
N ILE A 188 14.98 3.62 -10.85
CA ILE A 188 13.85 2.92 -11.44
C ILE A 188 14.37 1.88 -12.41
N GLN A 189 14.08 0.60 -12.14
CA GLN A 189 14.35 -0.50 -13.04
C GLN A 189 13.07 -0.88 -13.77
N VAL A 190 13.10 -0.80 -15.10
CA VAL A 190 11.97 -1.05 -15.97
C VAL A 190 12.13 -2.43 -16.59
N THR A 191 11.12 -3.27 -16.41
CA THR A 191 10.97 -4.52 -17.15
C THR A 191 9.85 -4.32 -18.16
N PRO A 192 10.16 -4.07 -19.45
CA PRO A 192 9.15 -3.84 -20.46
C PRO A 192 8.28 -5.10 -20.61
N MET A 193 6.97 -4.91 -20.79
CA MET A 193 6.11 -6.03 -21.19
C MET A 193 6.61 -6.59 -22.52
N LEU A 194 6.67 -7.93 -22.61
CA LEU A 194 6.97 -8.69 -23.82
C LEU A 194 5.99 -8.27 -24.94
N GLY A 195 6.35 -7.25 -25.69
CA GLY A 195 5.49 -6.60 -26.68
C GLY A 195 6.15 -5.37 -27.31
N ASN A 196 6.96 -4.62 -26.56
CA ASN A 196 7.71 -3.46 -27.06
C ASN A 196 9.23 -3.69 -27.01
N ILE A 197 9.70 -4.76 -27.66
CA ILE A 197 11.13 -4.94 -27.91
C ILE A 197 11.50 -3.91 -28.99
N VAL A 198 12.03 -2.75 -28.58
CA VAL A 198 12.82 -1.93 -29.49
C VAL A 198 14.06 -2.74 -29.80
N THR A 199 14.02 -3.54 -30.87
CA THR A 199 15.21 -4.20 -31.39
C THR A 199 16.27 -3.12 -31.65
N PRO A 200 17.48 -3.22 -31.07
CA PRO A 200 18.57 -2.34 -31.45
C PRO A 200 18.77 -2.49 -32.95
N GLN A 201 18.52 -1.41 -33.70
CA GLN A 201 18.71 -1.34 -35.13
C GLN A 201 20.19 -1.61 -35.41
N ILE A 202 20.52 -2.79 -35.90
CA ILE A 202 21.84 -3.10 -36.44
C ILE A 202 22.00 -2.21 -37.68
N PRO A 203 22.98 -1.29 -37.73
CA PRO A 203 23.18 -0.47 -38.92
C PRO A 203 23.47 -1.39 -40.13
N PRO A 204 22.91 -1.10 -41.31
CA PRO A 204 23.09 -1.94 -42.49
C PRO A 204 24.58 -2.01 -42.83
N VAL A 205 25.08 -3.24 -42.96
CA VAL A 205 26.43 -3.50 -43.46
C VAL A 205 26.45 -3.13 -44.94
N THR A 206 27.02 -1.97 -45.26
CA THR A 206 27.32 -1.58 -46.63
C THR A 206 28.37 -2.54 -47.17
N LYS A 207 28.03 -3.30 -48.22
CA LYS A 207 28.99 -4.08 -49.01
C LYS A 207 29.82 -3.18 -49.91
#